data_AF-A0A8T7KB02-F1
#
_entry.id   AF-A0A8T7KB02-F1
#
_cell.length_a   1.000
_cell.length_b   1.000
_cell.length_c   1.000
_cell.angle_alpha   90.00
_cell.angle_beta   90.00
_cell.angle_gamma   90.00
#
_symmetry.space_group_name_H-M   'P 1'
#
loop_
_entity.id
_entity.type
_entity.pdbx_description
1 polymer ?
#
loop_
_entity_poly.entity_id
_entity_poly.type
_entity_poly.pdbx_seq_one_letter_code
_entity_poly.pdbx_strand_id
1 'polypeptide(L)'
;MIQQSIYNLADYIRSDAASHPFQWATHYYWGSMSNAAHRTGQFSWMAYVFDSTRTADRDQLLHNMHYMFGRNYLNYAFMSGADAFGATRWRREGFHHWMKALQANPFHFPGAIAGGPNDAPPLWDASFINAVPYPIYGYFGDPRNWRDASTVIEGRFTDNDSWSTNEVTLNWQAAVVYKFLAAQRLAQL
;
A
#
# COMPACT_ATOMS: atom_id res chain seq x y z
N MET A 1 -7.01 8.94 -29.46
CA MET A 1 -7.78 7.89 -28.75
C MET A 1 -7.10 7.47 -27.45
N ILE A 2 -5.85 6.97 -27.47
CA ILE A 2 -5.15 6.51 -26.25
C ILE A 2 -4.98 7.59 -25.17
N GLN A 3 -4.55 8.80 -25.54
CA GLN A 3 -4.37 9.91 -24.58
C GLN A 3 -5.67 10.29 -23.87
N GLN A 4 -6.78 10.38 -24.61
CA GLN A 4 -8.09 10.65 -24.01
C GLN A 4 -8.52 9.53 -23.06
N SER A 5 -8.25 8.27 -23.40
CA SER A 5 -8.52 7.15 -22.49
C SER A 5 -7.72 7.27 -21.18
N ILE A 6 -6.46 7.72 -21.24
CA ILE A 6 -5.63 7.95 -20.05
C ILE A 6 -6.20 9.10 -19.20
N TYR A 7 -6.65 10.18 -19.82
CA TYR A 7 -7.33 11.26 -19.09
C TYR A 7 -8.61 10.79 -18.40
N ASN A 8 -9.45 10.03 -19.10
CA ASN A 8 -10.67 9.48 -18.52
C ASN A 8 -10.37 8.55 -17.33
N LEU A 9 -9.32 7.72 -17.43
CA LEU A 9 -8.90 6.85 -16.32
C LEU A 9 -8.32 7.65 -15.15
N ALA A 10 -7.54 8.70 -15.41
CA ALA A 10 -7.02 9.58 -14.37
C ALA A 10 -8.16 10.31 -13.63
N ASP A 11 -9.17 10.79 -14.36
CA ASP A 11 -10.37 11.41 -13.77
C ASP A 11 -11.16 10.42 -12.90
N TYR A 12 -11.34 9.19 -13.37
CA TYR A 12 -11.95 8.10 -12.59
C TYR A 12 -11.17 7.83 -11.29
N ILE A 13 -9.83 7.78 -11.37
CA ILE A 13 -8.96 7.56 -10.20
C ILE A 13 -9.07 8.70 -9.19
N ARG A 14 -9.14 9.96 -9.65
CA ARG A 14 -9.37 11.11 -8.77
C ARG A 14 -10.74 11.06 -8.11
N SER A 15 -11.77 10.59 -8.82
CA SER A 15 -13.10 10.37 -8.24
C SER A 15 -13.09 9.31 -7.13
N ASP A 16 -12.44 8.16 -7.37
CA ASP A 16 -12.26 7.13 -6.33
C ASP A 16 -11.52 7.70 -5.12
N ALA A 17 -10.42 8.43 -5.35
CA ALA A 17 -9.63 9.03 -4.28
C ALA A 17 -10.41 10.05 -3.46
N ALA A 18 -11.28 10.85 -4.08
CA ALA A 18 -12.10 11.85 -3.40
C ALA A 18 -13.07 11.22 -2.38
N SER A 19 -13.42 9.95 -2.55
CA SER A 19 -14.23 9.18 -1.59
C SER A 19 -13.42 8.62 -0.41
N HIS A 20 -12.09 8.69 -0.47
CA HIS A 20 -11.19 8.14 0.55
C HIS A 20 -10.67 9.25 1.48
N PRO A 21 -10.71 9.10 2.81
CA PRO A 21 -10.31 10.16 3.76
C PRO A 21 -8.85 10.60 3.60
N PHE A 22 -7.99 9.70 3.10
CA PHE A 22 -6.57 9.97 2.81
C PHE A 22 -6.25 10.26 1.34
N GLN A 23 -7.28 10.45 0.50
CA GLN A 23 -7.12 10.62 -0.95
C GLN A 23 -6.34 9.45 -1.61
N TRP A 24 -6.47 8.26 -1.01
CA TRP A 24 -5.83 7.05 -1.48
C TRP A 24 -6.69 6.40 -2.56
N ALA A 25 -6.10 6.11 -3.70
CA ALA A 25 -6.80 5.75 -4.93
C ALA A 25 -6.54 4.27 -5.23
N THR A 26 -7.30 3.41 -4.59
CA THR A 26 -7.14 1.96 -4.70
C THR A 26 -8.48 1.24 -4.63
N HIS A 27 -8.41 -0.08 -4.69
CA HIS A 27 -9.43 -1.00 -4.21
C HIS A 27 -8.78 -1.97 -3.23
N TYR A 28 -9.54 -2.39 -2.21
CA TYR A 28 -9.04 -3.13 -1.06
C TYR A 28 -8.93 -4.64 -1.31
N TYR A 29 -7.97 -5.08 -2.12
CA TYR A 29 -7.73 -6.51 -2.34
C TYR A 29 -6.27 -6.90 -2.09
N TRP A 30 -5.92 -8.18 -2.22
CA TRP A 30 -4.54 -8.68 -2.09
C TRP A 30 -3.59 -7.96 -3.07
N GLY A 31 -2.71 -7.12 -2.54
CA GLY A 31 -1.86 -6.23 -3.34
C GLY A 31 -2.43 -4.82 -3.55
N SER A 32 -3.33 -4.35 -2.68
CA SER A 32 -3.92 -2.99 -2.74
C SER A 32 -2.89 -1.86 -2.78
N MET A 33 -1.71 -2.00 -2.16
CA MET A 33 -0.60 -1.04 -2.31
C MET A 33 -0.12 -0.96 -3.76
N SER A 34 0.08 -2.12 -4.39
CA SER A 34 0.49 -2.20 -5.80
C SER A 34 -0.60 -1.72 -6.73
N ASN A 35 -1.87 -1.98 -6.44
CA ASN A 35 -2.98 -1.47 -7.22
C ASN A 35 -2.96 0.07 -7.26
N ALA A 36 -2.87 0.71 -6.09
CA ALA A 36 -2.71 2.16 -6.00
C ALA A 36 -1.50 2.65 -6.79
N ALA A 37 -0.39 1.90 -6.74
CA ALA A 37 0.80 2.24 -7.48
C ALA A 37 0.60 2.18 -9.01
N HIS A 38 -0.01 1.11 -9.51
CA HIS A 38 -0.37 0.96 -10.92
C HIS A 38 -1.32 2.06 -11.37
N ARG A 39 -2.41 2.28 -10.64
CA ARG A 39 -3.45 3.26 -11.00
C ARG A 39 -2.86 4.66 -11.14
N THR A 40 -2.18 5.14 -10.10
CA THR A 40 -1.65 6.51 -10.10
C THR A 40 -0.39 6.69 -10.93
N GLY A 41 0.45 5.66 -11.07
CA GLY A 41 1.60 5.68 -11.96
C GLY A 41 1.21 5.65 -13.44
N GLN A 42 0.41 4.66 -13.85
CA GLN A 42 0.10 4.48 -15.27
C GLN A 42 -0.86 5.53 -15.83
N PHE A 43 -1.75 6.08 -15.00
CA PHE A 43 -2.81 6.97 -15.49
C PHE A 43 -2.64 8.39 -14.98
N SER A 44 -2.60 8.63 -13.66
CA SER A 44 -2.51 10.00 -13.13
C SER A 44 -1.18 10.67 -13.51
N TRP A 45 -0.05 10.00 -13.33
CA TRP A 45 1.24 10.54 -13.73
C TRP A 45 1.36 10.72 -15.24
N MET A 46 0.94 9.73 -16.04
CA MET A 46 0.97 9.86 -17.49
C MET A 46 0.05 10.98 -18.00
N ALA A 47 -1.11 11.20 -17.37
CA ALA A 47 -1.98 12.32 -17.69
C ALA A 47 -1.26 13.66 -17.49
N TYR A 48 -0.56 13.83 -16.37
CA TYR A 48 0.27 15.01 -16.11
C TYR A 48 1.46 15.14 -17.06
N VAL A 49 2.11 14.02 -17.44
CA VAL A 49 3.21 14.04 -18.41
C VAL A 49 2.74 14.50 -19.80
N PHE A 50 1.54 14.10 -20.22
CA PHE A 50 0.96 14.55 -21.48
C PHE A 50 0.43 15.98 -21.44
N ASP A 51 -0.03 16.43 -20.28
CA ASP A 51 -0.50 17.79 -20.07
C ASP A 51 -0.15 18.25 -18.64
N SER A 52 0.88 19.07 -18.54
CA SER A 52 1.41 19.56 -17.27
C SER A 52 0.48 20.55 -16.56
N THR A 53 -0.61 20.99 -17.21
CA THR A 53 -1.64 21.79 -16.52
C THR A 53 -2.51 20.92 -15.59
N ARG A 54 -2.47 19.59 -15.73
CA ARG A 54 -3.23 18.63 -14.93
C ARG A 54 -2.58 18.33 -13.58
N THR A 55 -2.30 19.39 -12.80
CA THR A 55 -1.62 19.31 -11.50
C THR A 55 -2.37 18.46 -10.47
N ALA A 56 -3.70 18.35 -10.58
CA ALA A 56 -4.49 17.45 -9.73
C ALA A 56 -4.12 15.97 -9.91
N ASP A 57 -3.73 15.55 -11.12
CA ASP A 57 -3.32 14.17 -11.39
C ASP A 57 -1.90 13.90 -10.85
N ARG A 58 -1.01 14.91 -10.92
CA ARG A 58 0.27 14.89 -10.22
C ARG A 58 0.08 14.71 -8.71
N ASP A 59 -0.80 15.52 -8.11
CA ASP A 59 -1.05 15.49 -6.67
C ASP A 59 -1.66 14.14 -6.26
N GLN A 60 -2.50 13.55 -7.11
CA GLN A 60 -3.06 12.22 -6.88
C GLN A 60 -1.99 11.11 -6.76
N LEU A 61 -0.92 11.18 -7.56
CA LEU A 61 0.24 10.28 -7.40
C LEU A 61 0.88 10.44 -6.02
N LEU A 62 1.08 11.70 -5.58
CA LEU A 62 1.69 12.02 -4.29
C LEU A 62 0.80 11.58 -3.12
N HIS A 63 -0.52 11.75 -3.18
CA HIS A 63 -1.43 11.26 -2.13
C HIS A 63 -1.30 9.76 -1.89
N ASN A 64 -1.17 8.96 -2.96
CA ASN A 64 -0.93 7.53 -2.81
C ASN A 64 0.45 7.19 -2.22
N MET A 65 1.47 8.01 -2.51
CA MET A 65 2.79 7.83 -1.88
C MET A 65 2.74 8.22 -0.40
N HIS A 66 2.08 9.32 -0.06
CA HIS A 66 1.87 9.71 1.33
C HIS A 66 1.17 8.59 2.10
N TYR A 67 0.14 7.96 1.53
CA TYR A 67 -0.53 6.81 2.15
C TYR A 67 0.44 5.66 2.42
N MET A 68 1.25 5.28 1.42
CA MET A 68 2.23 4.20 1.54
C MET A 68 3.26 4.44 2.66
N PHE A 69 3.56 5.71 2.95
CA PHE A 69 4.55 6.14 3.92
C PHE A 69 3.99 6.65 5.25
N GLY A 70 2.70 6.42 5.53
CA GLY A 70 2.13 6.65 6.86
C GLY A 70 0.99 7.65 6.93
N ARG A 71 0.59 8.30 5.82
CA ARG A 71 -0.67 9.09 5.79
C ARG A 71 -1.88 8.17 5.60
N ASN A 72 -2.11 7.32 6.59
CA ASN A 72 -3.19 6.35 6.66
C ASN A 72 -3.68 6.19 8.09
N TYR A 73 -4.78 5.47 8.27
CA TYR A 73 -5.40 5.25 9.58
C TYR A 73 -4.42 4.73 10.65
N LEU A 74 -3.44 3.92 10.24
CA LEU A 74 -2.50 3.26 11.14
C LEU A 74 -1.25 4.09 11.42
N ASN A 75 -1.06 5.24 10.78
CA ASN A 75 0.21 5.96 10.77
C ASN A 75 1.40 5.02 10.45
N TYR A 76 1.21 4.13 9.48
CA TYR A 76 2.12 3.01 9.21
C TYR A 76 2.75 3.08 7.82
N ALA A 77 4.06 2.91 7.73
CA ALA A 77 4.76 2.76 6.46
C ALA A 77 4.77 1.28 6.03
N PHE A 78 4.25 1.00 4.84
CA PHE A 78 4.16 -0.35 4.27
C PHE A 78 5.48 -0.86 3.66
N MET A 79 6.59 -0.16 3.92
CA MET A 79 7.92 -0.45 3.37
C MET A 79 8.86 -0.98 4.46
N SER A 80 9.69 -1.98 4.13
CA SER A 80 10.82 -2.38 4.99
C SER A 80 11.93 -1.32 5.00
N GLY A 81 12.55 -1.14 6.16
CA GLY A 81 13.61 -0.14 6.36
C GLY A 81 13.10 1.30 6.32
N ALA A 82 11.82 1.52 6.68
CA ALA A 82 11.21 2.83 6.63
C ALA A 82 11.67 3.80 7.74
N ASP A 83 12.32 3.28 8.77
CA ASP A 83 13.05 4.06 9.76
C ASP A 83 14.16 4.90 9.13
N ALA A 84 14.80 4.42 8.05
CA ALA A 84 15.87 5.15 7.36
C ALA A 84 15.41 6.51 6.80
N PHE A 85 14.10 6.71 6.62
CA PHE A 85 13.50 7.97 6.20
C PHE A 85 12.51 8.55 7.23
N GLY A 86 12.63 8.13 8.49
CA GLY A 86 11.93 8.74 9.63
C GLY A 86 10.56 8.16 9.97
N ALA A 87 10.15 7.02 9.40
CA ALA A 87 8.90 6.39 9.78
C ALA A 87 8.98 5.82 11.21
N THR A 88 8.00 6.14 12.05
CA THR A 88 7.94 5.68 13.45
C THR A 88 7.24 4.33 13.59
N ARG A 89 6.34 3.97 12.67
CA ARG A 89 5.68 2.66 12.60
C ARG A 89 5.88 2.04 11.21
N TRP A 90 6.49 0.87 11.17
CA TRP A 90 6.82 0.10 9.96
C TRP A 90 7.13 -1.37 10.32
N ARG A 91 7.33 -2.22 9.31
CA ARG A 91 7.52 -3.68 9.49
C ARG A 91 8.88 -4.04 10.08
N ARG A 92 8.96 -4.34 11.37
CA ARG A 92 10.23 -4.77 12.00
C ARG A 92 10.49 -6.27 11.92
N GLU A 93 9.45 -7.09 12.02
CA GLU A 93 9.58 -8.56 12.16
C GLU A 93 9.50 -9.31 10.82
N GLY A 94 9.59 -8.62 9.68
CA GLY A 94 9.72 -9.23 8.35
C GLY A 94 8.41 -9.65 7.69
N PHE A 95 8.33 -9.46 6.38
CA PHE A 95 7.16 -9.81 5.58
C PHE A 95 6.88 -11.31 5.55
N HIS A 96 5.68 -11.68 5.10
CA HIS A 96 5.40 -13.06 4.69
C HIS A 96 6.28 -13.37 3.48
N HIS A 97 7.43 -13.99 3.75
CA HIS A 97 8.47 -14.29 2.76
C HIS A 97 9.34 -15.43 3.29
N TRP A 98 9.88 -16.26 2.39
CA TRP A 98 10.66 -17.44 2.79
C TRP A 98 11.90 -17.09 3.62
N MET A 99 12.50 -15.91 3.42
CA MET A 99 13.62 -15.47 4.26
C MET A 99 13.23 -15.36 5.74
N LYS A 100 12.00 -14.94 6.05
CA LYS A 100 11.49 -14.96 7.43
C LYS A 100 11.22 -16.38 7.91
N ALA A 101 10.58 -17.21 7.09
CA ALA A 101 10.29 -18.60 7.44
C ALA A 101 11.55 -19.41 7.74
N LEU A 102 12.64 -19.11 7.03
CA LEU A 102 13.96 -19.73 7.18
C LEU A 102 14.85 -19.05 8.25
N GLN A 103 14.35 -18.04 8.97
CA GLN A 103 15.11 -17.27 9.95
C GLN A 103 16.43 -16.70 9.39
N ALA A 104 16.41 -16.24 8.13
CA ALA A 104 17.57 -15.63 7.49
C ALA A 104 18.00 -14.33 8.19
N ASN A 105 19.27 -13.96 8.06
CA ASN A 105 19.79 -12.67 8.55
C ASN A 105 20.52 -11.91 7.43
N PRO A 106 19.99 -10.78 6.92
CA PRO A 106 18.69 -10.21 7.29
C PRO A 106 17.51 -11.01 6.69
N PHE A 107 16.35 -11.00 7.36
CA PHE A 107 15.13 -11.66 6.85
C PHE A 107 14.29 -10.74 5.93
N HIS A 108 14.64 -9.46 5.83
CA HIS A 108 14.10 -8.53 4.84
C HIS A 108 15.18 -7.54 4.39
N PHE A 109 15.16 -7.15 3.12
CA PHE A 109 15.96 -6.04 2.60
C PHE A 109 15.15 -4.74 2.64
N PRO A 110 15.78 -3.57 2.84
CA PRO A 110 15.08 -2.29 2.73
C PRO A 110 14.43 -2.09 1.35
N GLY A 111 13.29 -1.40 1.32
CA GLY A 111 12.62 -1.02 0.08
C GLY A 111 11.52 -1.96 -0.41
N ALA A 112 11.27 -3.08 0.27
CA ALA A 112 10.19 -3.99 -0.09
C ALA A 112 8.85 -3.48 0.46
N ILE A 113 7.83 -3.44 -0.40
CA ILE A 113 6.46 -3.03 -0.11
C ILE A 113 5.55 -4.23 0.15
N ALA A 114 4.81 -4.17 1.25
CA ALA A 114 3.74 -5.12 1.59
C ALA A 114 2.55 -5.04 0.61
N GLY A 115 1.76 -6.11 0.57
CA GLY A 115 0.50 -6.13 -0.20
C GLY A 115 -0.48 -5.03 0.17
N GLY A 116 -0.62 -4.72 1.47
CA GLY A 116 -1.51 -3.70 1.99
C GLY A 116 -2.84 -4.24 2.54
N PRO A 117 -3.75 -3.36 2.98
CA PRO A 117 -5.04 -3.78 3.51
C PRO A 117 -5.89 -4.53 2.47
N ASN A 118 -6.60 -5.56 2.91
CA ASN A 118 -7.46 -6.43 2.08
C ASN A 118 -8.84 -6.53 2.74
N ASP A 119 -9.92 -6.25 2.02
CA ASP A 119 -11.29 -6.29 2.56
C ASP A 119 -11.90 -7.70 2.60
N ALA A 120 -11.36 -8.62 1.80
CA ALA A 120 -11.79 -9.99 1.66
C ALA A 120 -10.60 -10.97 1.79
N PRO A 121 -9.95 -11.05 2.96
CA PRO A 121 -8.88 -12.01 3.19
C PRO A 121 -9.40 -13.45 3.14
N PRO A 122 -8.67 -14.39 2.52
CA PRO A 122 -9.08 -15.79 2.44
C PRO A 122 -9.15 -16.46 3.82
N LEU A 123 -10.05 -17.44 4.00
CA LEU A 123 -10.35 -18.06 5.31
C LEU A 123 -9.12 -18.63 6.05
N TRP A 124 -8.11 -19.04 5.29
CA TRP A 124 -6.85 -19.63 5.78
C TRP A 124 -5.71 -18.62 5.90
N ASP A 125 -5.95 -17.34 5.64
CA ASP A 125 -4.97 -16.29 5.85
C ASP A 125 -5.00 -15.77 7.30
N ALA A 126 -3.83 -15.43 7.84
CA ALA A 126 -3.70 -14.93 9.19
C ALA A 126 -4.31 -13.51 9.39
N SER A 127 -4.78 -12.83 8.35
CA SER A 127 -5.57 -11.58 8.46
C SER A 127 -7.09 -11.83 8.49
N PHE A 128 -7.55 -13.05 8.21
CA PHE A 128 -8.96 -13.38 8.28
C PHE A 128 -9.49 -13.21 9.71
N ILE A 129 -10.69 -12.67 9.81
CA ILE A 129 -11.29 -12.26 11.09
C ILE A 129 -11.52 -13.44 12.04
N ASN A 130 -11.82 -14.62 11.49
CA ASN A 130 -12.05 -15.86 12.25
C ASN A 130 -10.96 -16.91 11.99
N ALA A 131 -9.73 -16.50 11.68
CA ALA A 131 -8.62 -17.43 11.47
C ALA A 131 -8.33 -18.25 12.74
N VAL A 132 -8.06 -19.56 12.58
CA VAL A 132 -7.71 -20.48 13.68
C VAL A 132 -6.34 -21.13 13.40
N PRO A 133 -5.39 -21.15 14.35
CA PRO A 133 -5.46 -20.50 15.66
C PRO A 133 -5.53 -18.98 15.52
N TYR A 134 -6.25 -18.32 16.45
CA TYR A 134 -6.32 -16.86 16.46
C TYR A 134 -4.88 -16.32 16.54
N PRO A 135 -4.45 -15.49 15.58
CA PRO A 135 -3.10 -14.94 15.63
C PRO A 135 -2.93 -14.13 16.91
N ILE A 136 -1.86 -14.43 17.65
CA ILE A 136 -1.49 -13.82 18.94
C ILE A 136 -1.44 -12.28 18.84
N TYR A 137 -1.23 -11.76 17.64
CA TYR A 137 -1.23 -10.34 17.31
C TYR A 137 -2.38 -10.01 16.33
N GLY A 138 -3.31 -9.16 16.81
CA GLY A 138 -4.39 -8.59 16.01
C GLY A 138 -3.88 -7.59 14.97
N TYR A 139 -4.82 -6.95 14.28
CA TYR A 139 -4.54 -5.73 13.53
C TYR A 139 -3.74 -4.77 14.42
N PHE A 140 -2.56 -4.35 13.99
CA PHE A 140 -1.55 -3.64 14.80
C PHE A 140 -1.67 -3.81 16.33
N GLY A 141 -1.20 -4.95 16.85
CA GLY A 141 -0.47 -5.01 18.13
C GLY A 141 -1.17 -4.59 19.43
N ASP A 142 -2.47 -4.32 19.45
CA ASP A 142 -3.22 -4.17 20.70
C ASP A 142 -3.93 -5.50 21.03
N PRO A 143 -3.55 -6.21 22.11
CA PRO A 143 -4.30 -7.38 22.58
C PRO A 143 -5.75 -7.06 22.99
N ARG A 144 -6.15 -5.78 23.04
CA ARG A 144 -7.53 -5.31 23.29
C ARG A 144 -8.32 -4.98 22.02
N ASN A 145 -7.69 -4.92 20.85
CA ASN A 145 -8.41 -4.74 19.59
C ASN A 145 -8.87 -6.11 19.09
N TRP A 146 -10.06 -6.52 19.54
CA TRP A 146 -10.75 -7.65 18.92
C TRP A 146 -10.93 -7.35 17.43
N ARG A 147 -10.58 -8.32 16.58
CA ARG A 147 -10.91 -8.28 15.16
C ARG A 147 -12.42 -8.44 15.07
N ASP A 148 -13.13 -7.34 15.12
CA ASP A 148 -14.56 -7.30 14.84
C ASP A 148 -14.79 -6.67 13.46
N ALA A 149 -15.87 -7.08 12.80
CA ALA A 149 -16.32 -6.54 11.52
C ALA A 149 -16.58 -5.02 11.59
N SER A 150 -16.73 -4.47 12.80
CA SER A 150 -16.81 -3.04 13.07
C SER A 150 -15.48 -2.28 12.86
N THR A 151 -14.33 -2.98 12.77
CA THR A 151 -13.03 -2.36 12.46
C THR A 151 -13.01 -1.88 11.01
N VAL A 152 -12.64 -0.61 10.79
CA VAL A 152 -12.48 -0.05 9.44
C VAL A 152 -11.41 -0.79 8.66
N ILE A 153 -11.57 -0.95 7.33
CA ILE A 153 -10.70 -1.81 6.50
C ILE A 153 -9.22 -1.42 6.58
N GLU A 154 -8.89 -0.13 6.65
CA GLU A 154 -7.49 0.30 6.86
C GLU A 154 -6.91 -0.21 8.17
N GLY A 155 -7.73 -0.24 9.21
CA GLY A 155 -7.43 -0.83 10.50
C GLY A 155 -7.40 -2.35 10.46
N ARG A 156 -7.65 -3.00 9.31
CA ARG A 156 -7.56 -4.45 9.12
C ARG A 156 -6.23 -4.91 8.51
N PHE A 157 -5.26 -4.01 8.30
CA PHE A 157 -3.92 -4.48 7.98
C PHE A 157 -3.28 -5.11 9.21
N THR A 158 -2.63 -6.25 9.00
CA THR A 158 -1.95 -6.99 10.06
C THR A 158 -0.48 -7.13 9.76
N ASP A 159 0.31 -6.81 10.79
CA ASP A 159 1.75 -6.98 10.77
C ASP A 159 2.15 -8.37 11.27
N ASN A 160 1.43 -9.41 10.83
CA ASN A 160 1.73 -10.81 11.17
C ASN A 160 2.22 -11.55 9.93
N ASP A 161 2.19 -12.88 9.95
CA ASP A 161 2.54 -13.73 8.81
C ASP A 161 1.39 -13.88 7.78
N SER A 162 0.55 -12.86 7.63
CA SER A 162 -0.50 -12.83 6.61
C SER A 162 0.13 -12.66 5.23
N TRP A 163 -0.12 -13.62 4.35
CA TRP A 163 0.29 -13.54 2.95
C TRP A 163 -0.64 -12.59 2.18
N SER A 164 -1.92 -12.53 2.54
CA SER A 164 -2.87 -11.70 1.80
C SER A 164 -2.74 -10.19 2.06
N THR A 165 -2.13 -9.79 3.18
CA THR A 165 -1.86 -8.36 3.49
C THR A 165 -0.37 -8.02 3.56
N ASN A 166 0.49 -8.93 3.99
CA ASN A 166 1.88 -8.64 4.41
C ASN A 166 2.95 -9.42 3.61
N GLU A 167 2.59 -9.98 2.46
CA GLU A 167 3.56 -10.58 1.52
C GLU A 167 4.30 -9.50 0.72
N VAL A 168 5.34 -9.93 -0.01
CA VAL A 168 6.07 -9.15 -1.00
C VAL A 168 6.14 -9.91 -2.32
N THR A 169 6.04 -9.21 -3.44
CA THR A 169 6.26 -9.80 -4.77
C THR A 169 6.85 -8.78 -5.74
N LEU A 170 7.55 -9.26 -6.77
CA LEU A 170 8.27 -8.46 -7.74
C LEU A 170 7.37 -7.48 -8.51
N ASN A 171 6.18 -7.92 -8.93
CA ASN A 171 5.25 -7.07 -9.67
C ASN A 171 4.70 -5.92 -8.82
N TRP A 172 4.59 -6.11 -7.49
CA TRP A 172 4.23 -5.02 -6.60
C TRP A 172 5.35 -3.98 -6.52
N GLN A 173 6.60 -4.43 -6.37
CA GLN A 173 7.74 -3.52 -6.33
C GLN A 173 7.91 -2.74 -7.64
N ALA A 174 7.72 -3.38 -8.79
CA ALA A 174 7.88 -2.75 -10.10
C ALA A 174 6.99 -1.50 -10.27
N ALA A 175 5.72 -1.59 -9.86
CA ALA A 175 4.80 -0.46 -9.91
C ALA A 175 5.21 0.70 -8.98
N VAL A 176 5.76 0.38 -7.81
CA VAL A 176 6.21 1.38 -6.84
C VAL A 176 7.49 2.06 -7.29
N VAL A 177 8.45 1.32 -7.85
CA VAL A 177 9.67 1.89 -8.43
C VAL A 177 9.34 2.94 -9.47
N TYR A 178 8.39 2.67 -10.36
CA TYR A 178 7.93 3.65 -11.35
C TYR A 178 7.42 4.95 -10.71
N LYS A 179 6.71 4.84 -9.58
CA LYS A 179 6.27 6.01 -8.82
C LYS A 179 7.40 6.78 -8.14
N PHE A 180 8.43 6.10 -7.64
CA PHE A 180 9.60 6.79 -7.11
C PHE A 180 10.33 7.59 -8.19
N LEU A 181 10.44 7.05 -9.40
CA LEU A 181 10.99 7.78 -10.54
C LEU A 181 10.14 9.02 -10.87
N ALA A 182 8.81 8.90 -10.86
CA ALA A 182 7.91 10.04 -11.04
C ALA A 182 8.08 11.10 -9.95
N ALA A 183 8.14 10.70 -8.67
CA ALA A 183 8.36 11.62 -7.56
C ALA A 183 9.73 12.29 -7.58
N GLN A 184 10.78 11.53 -7.93
CA GLN A 184 12.12 12.09 -8.12
C GLN A 184 12.13 13.12 -9.24
N ARG A 185 11.43 12.85 -10.35
CA ARG A 185 11.28 13.82 -11.44
C ARG A 185 10.58 15.08 -10.97
N LEU A 186 9.52 14.96 -10.16
CA LEU A 186 8.79 16.10 -9.60
C LEU A 186 9.65 16.95 -8.66
N ALA A 187 10.53 16.33 -7.86
CA ALA A 187 11.43 17.05 -6.96
C ALA A 187 12.52 17.86 -7.69
N GLN A 188 12.66 17.69 -9.01
CA GLN A 188 13.65 18.39 -9.85
C GLN A 188 13.02 19.48 -10.73
N LEU A 189 11.68 19.63 -10.71
CA LEU A 189 10.96 20.68 -11.44
C LEU A 189 10.86 21.94 -10.58
#